data_AF-A0A7W0S9C0-F1
#
_entry.id   AF-A0A7W0S9C0-F1
#
_cell.length_a   1.000
_cell.length_b   1.000
_cell.length_c   1.000
_cell.angle_alpha   90.00
_cell.angle_beta   90.00
_cell.angle_gamma   90.00
#
_symmetry.space_group_name_H-M   'P 1'
#
loop_
_entity.id
_entity.type
_entity.pdbx_description
1 polymer ?
#
loop_
_entity_poly.entity_id
_entity_poly.type
_entity_poly.pdbx_seq_one_letter_code
_entity_poly.pdbx_strand_id
1 'polypeptide(L)'
;ITLTGDPRRWPAEPAIPGVVRMLDPYTYRCPAGHPDPCPVCTGAPHLEEILQYEGAHTVAAVILETVVGTNGIIPPPDGYLQSIRETCDRHGILLICDEVMAGFGRTGRWFACENWDVVPDILTMAKGINSGYVPLGAMTVSEPIGEWLGDKLLAGGLTYSGHPLACASAVASIEAFREEGIVENAAEQGAYLATALPELAAKHPSVGDVRGLGLFWGLELVKNRETKEMLVPFNASGEAAAPVARLAKAALDKGLYLMTHWNVVMVCPPLSITREELDEGLATLDEVLAVADEYAV
;
A
#
# COMPACT_ATOMS: atom_id res chain seq x y z
N ILE A 1 15.01 -6.69 -2.77
CA ILE A 1 14.32 -7.76 -2.04
C ILE A 1 14.56 -7.66 -0.52
N THR A 2 15.79 -7.45 -0.04
CA THR A 2 16.12 -7.36 1.40
C THR A 2 15.21 -6.45 2.22
N LEU A 3 14.83 -5.29 1.66
CA LEU A 3 13.99 -4.29 2.33
C LEU A 3 12.56 -4.76 2.59
N THR A 4 12.07 -5.78 1.87
CA THR A 4 10.68 -6.22 2.02
C THR A 4 10.42 -6.90 3.37
N GLY A 5 9.24 -6.66 3.92
CA GLY A 5 8.64 -7.45 5.00
C GLY A 5 8.00 -8.76 4.54
N ASP A 6 7.94 -9.00 3.22
CA ASP A 6 7.24 -10.15 2.64
C ASP A 6 7.99 -11.49 2.86
N PRO A 7 7.30 -12.57 3.30
CA PRO A 7 7.92 -13.87 3.56
C PRO A 7 8.51 -14.55 2.31
N ARG A 8 8.07 -14.16 1.11
CA ARG A 8 8.60 -14.65 -0.18
C ARG A 8 10.06 -14.25 -0.41
N ARG A 9 10.65 -13.39 0.43
CA ARG A 9 12.08 -13.06 0.39
C ARG A 9 13.00 -14.24 0.73
N TRP A 10 12.50 -15.29 1.38
CA TRP A 10 13.29 -16.41 1.90
C TRP A 10 14.32 -17.01 0.91
N PRO A 11 14.01 -17.24 -0.38
CA PRO A 11 14.98 -17.78 -1.34
C PRO A 11 16.18 -16.87 -1.61
N ALA A 12 16.14 -15.59 -1.20
CA ALA A 12 17.21 -14.63 -1.38
C ALA A 12 18.12 -14.49 -0.13
N GLU A 13 17.93 -15.32 0.90
CA GLU A 13 18.73 -15.27 2.12
C GLU A 13 20.03 -16.10 2.00
N PRO A 14 21.15 -15.67 2.62
CA PRO A 14 21.30 -14.47 3.44
C PRO A 14 21.33 -13.19 2.59
N ALA A 15 20.50 -12.22 2.96
CA ALA A 15 20.41 -10.96 2.27
C ALA A 15 21.46 -9.93 2.75
N ILE A 16 21.46 -8.75 2.12
CA ILE A 16 22.38 -7.65 2.47
C ILE A 16 22.17 -7.22 3.95
N PRO A 17 23.23 -7.12 4.77
CA PRO A 17 23.10 -6.66 6.16
C PRO A 17 22.74 -5.17 6.26
N GLY A 18 22.34 -4.70 7.44
CA GLY A 18 22.03 -3.28 7.69
C GLY A 18 20.57 -2.89 7.44
N VAL A 19 19.66 -3.86 7.40
CA VAL A 19 18.21 -3.63 7.29
C VAL A 19 17.51 -4.08 8.57
N VAL A 20 16.94 -3.13 9.28
CA VAL A 20 16.10 -3.34 10.47
C VAL A 20 14.65 -3.09 10.09
N ARG A 21 13.73 -3.90 10.62
CA ARG A 21 12.29 -3.81 10.29
C ARG A 21 11.54 -3.14 11.41
N MET A 22 10.83 -2.07 11.08
CA MET A 22 9.81 -1.48 11.92
C MET A 22 8.50 -2.28 11.77
N LEU A 23 7.63 -2.22 12.78
CA LEU A 23 6.31 -2.84 12.72
C LEU A 23 5.34 -1.90 11.98
N ASP A 24 4.47 -2.47 11.16
CA ASP A 24 3.47 -1.73 10.40
C ASP A 24 2.42 -1.07 11.33
N PRO A 25 1.87 0.12 10.98
CA PRO A 25 0.85 0.81 11.76
C PRO A 25 -0.55 0.19 11.58
N TYR A 26 -0.66 -1.13 11.74
CA TYR A 26 -1.86 -1.89 11.44
C TYR A 26 -2.85 -1.86 12.61
N THR A 27 -3.72 -0.85 12.64
CA THR A 27 -4.66 -0.60 13.74
C THR A 27 -5.59 -1.79 14.04
N TYR A 28 -6.18 -2.43 13.03
CA TYR A 28 -7.07 -3.59 13.21
C TYR A 28 -6.38 -4.77 13.91
N ARG A 29 -5.08 -4.93 13.72
CA ARG A 29 -4.24 -5.96 14.34
C ARG A 29 -3.03 -5.34 15.05
N CYS A 30 -3.20 -4.24 15.82
CA CYS A 30 -2.08 -3.49 16.40
C CYS A 30 -1.12 -4.47 17.11
N PRO A 31 0.16 -4.58 16.68
CA PRO A 31 1.11 -5.55 17.22
C PRO A 31 1.35 -5.41 18.73
N ALA A 32 1.09 -4.21 19.26
CA ALA A 32 1.19 -3.92 20.69
C ALA A 32 -0.06 -4.29 21.51
N GLY A 33 -1.11 -4.84 20.88
CA GLY A 33 -2.33 -5.27 21.60
C GLY A 33 -3.36 -4.15 21.85
N HIS A 34 -3.35 -3.09 21.05
CA HIS A 34 -4.23 -1.90 21.15
C HIS A 34 -4.15 -1.07 22.45
N PRO A 35 -2.95 -0.77 23.01
CA PRO A 35 -2.86 0.29 24.01
C PRO A 35 -3.24 1.64 23.36
N ASP A 36 -3.79 2.58 24.14
CA ASP A 36 -4.12 3.93 23.66
C ASP A 36 -3.26 4.98 24.42
N PRO A 37 -2.32 5.66 23.74
CA PRO A 37 -1.96 5.52 22.32
C PRO A 37 -1.11 4.28 22.01
N CYS A 38 -1.31 3.62 20.84
CA CYS A 38 -0.53 2.44 20.40
C CYS A 38 0.83 2.95 19.86
N PRO A 39 1.98 2.67 20.52
CA PRO A 39 3.28 3.27 20.15
C PRO A 39 3.75 2.89 18.74
N VAL A 40 3.30 1.74 18.23
CA VAL A 40 3.53 1.31 16.85
C VAL A 40 2.69 2.12 15.88
N CYS A 41 1.40 2.32 16.19
CA CYS A 41 0.46 3.02 15.31
C CYS A 41 0.65 4.55 15.36
N THR A 42 1.31 5.09 16.39
CA THR A 42 1.68 6.52 16.43
C THR A 42 3.02 6.83 15.75
N GLY A 43 3.81 5.82 15.38
CA GLY A 43 5.04 5.97 14.59
C GLY A 43 6.28 6.26 15.45
N ALA A 44 6.49 7.53 15.81
CA ALA A 44 7.71 8.01 16.47
C ALA A 44 8.17 7.19 17.68
N PRO A 45 7.30 6.77 18.64
CA PRO A 45 7.77 6.03 19.80
C PRO A 45 8.46 4.70 19.42
N HIS A 46 7.92 3.97 18.44
CA HIS A 46 8.53 2.73 17.97
C HIS A 46 9.82 2.98 17.17
N LEU A 47 9.85 4.02 16.33
CA LEU A 47 11.06 4.39 15.62
C LEU A 47 12.19 4.82 16.58
N GLU A 48 11.89 5.64 17.59
CA GLU A 48 12.85 6.09 18.59
C GLU A 48 13.43 4.92 19.40
N GLU A 49 12.62 3.92 19.74
CA GLU A 49 13.10 2.69 20.40
C GLU A 49 14.11 1.94 19.51
N ILE A 50 13.81 1.78 18.21
CA ILE A 50 14.75 1.17 17.25
C ILE A 50 16.04 1.99 17.16
N LEU A 51 15.95 3.32 17.09
CA LEU A 51 17.12 4.20 17.01
C LEU A 51 17.98 4.15 18.28
N GLN A 52 17.40 3.86 19.46
CA GLN A 52 18.16 3.63 20.69
C GLN A 52 18.99 2.35 20.63
N TYR A 53 18.46 1.29 20.00
CA TYR A 53 19.16 0.01 19.86
C TYR A 53 20.26 0.06 18.80
N GLU A 54 19.99 0.65 17.65
CA GLU A 54 20.94 0.74 16.53
C GLU A 54 21.94 1.90 16.69
N GLY A 55 21.56 2.93 17.46
CA GLY A 55 22.24 4.20 17.58
C GLY A 55 22.00 5.08 16.35
N ALA A 56 21.17 6.12 16.47
CA ALA A 56 20.70 6.96 15.35
C ALA A 56 21.77 7.36 14.30
N HIS A 57 22.99 7.69 14.72
CA HIS A 57 24.12 8.02 13.84
C HIS A 57 24.56 6.91 12.85
N THR A 58 24.10 5.67 13.04
CA THR A 58 24.38 4.53 12.16
C THR A 58 23.26 4.31 11.13
N VAL A 59 22.12 5.00 11.26
CA VAL A 59 20.94 4.82 10.43
C VAL A 59 20.91 5.88 9.34
N ALA A 60 20.92 5.46 8.07
CA ALA A 60 20.94 6.38 6.92
C ALA A 60 19.55 6.84 6.49
N ALA A 61 18.56 5.94 6.53
CA ALA A 61 17.22 6.23 6.03
C ALA A 61 16.15 5.37 6.70
N VAL A 62 14.93 5.92 6.76
CA VAL A 62 13.68 5.17 6.95
C VAL A 62 13.01 5.04 5.59
N ILE A 63 12.67 3.82 5.18
CA ILE A 63 11.90 3.55 3.98
C ILE A 63 10.57 2.89 4.36
N LEU A 64 9.47 3.41 3.82
CA LEU A 64 8.12 2.88 4.02
C LEU A 64 7.28 3.04 2.76
N GLU A 65 6.34 2.13 2.55
CA GLU A 65 5.19 2.42 1.68
C GLU A 65 4.28 3.40 2.41
N THR A 66 3.90 4.50 1.77
CA THR A 66 3.03 5.48 2.45
C THR A 66 1.69 4.90 2.83
N VAL A 67 1.13 4.05 1.96
CA VAL A 67 0.04 3.13 2.26
C VAL A 67 0.56 1.74 1.92
N VAL A 68 0.71 0.86 2.91
CA VAL A 68 1.25 -0.48 2.67
C VAL A 68 0.31 -1.24 1.75
N GLY A 69 0.79 -1.61 0.56
CA GLY A 69 -0.05 -2.21 -0.47
C GLY A 69 -0.20 -3.70 -0.31
N THR A 70 0.85 -4.44 -0.66
CA THR A 70 0.76 -5.91 -0.84
C THR A 70 0.36 -6.64 0.44
N ASN A 71 0.79 -6.18 1.61
CA ASN A 71 0.46 -6.81 2.90
C ASN A 71 -1.00 -6.60 3.34
N GLY A 72 -1.83 -5.96 2.51
CA GLY A 72 -3.27 -5.90 2.70
C GLY A 72 -3.82 -4.50 2.86
N ILE A 73 -3.31 -3.51 2.13
CA ILE A 73 -3.86 -2.14 2.10
C ILE A 73 -3.97 -1.55 3.51
N ILE A 74 -2.86 -1.05 4.06
CA ILE A 74 -2.83 -0.53 5.43
C ILE A 74 -2.52 0.96 5.37
N PRO A 75 -3.55 1.83 5.31
CA PRO A 75 -3.36 3.26 5.50
C PRO A 75 -2.84 3.53 6.91
N PRO A 76 -1.81 4.38 7.07
CA PRO A 76 -1.39 4.81 8.38
C PRO A 76 -2.49 5.66 9.03
N PRO A 77 -2.66 5.61 10.36
CA PRO A 77 -3.53 6.54 11.07
C PRO A 77 -2.94 7.95 11.03
N ASP A 78 -3.81 8.95 11.21
CA ASP A 78 -3.38 10.35 11.23
C ASP A 78 -2.32 10.60 12.31
N GLY A 79 -1.29 11.36 11.94
CA GLY A 79 -0.14 11.67 12.79
C GLY A 79 1.01 10.67 12.68
N TYR A 80 0.80 9.45 12.17
CA TYR A 80 1.89 8.47 12.02
C TYR A 80 2.98 8.96 11.08
N LEU A 81 2.62 9.38 9.85
CA LEU A 81 3.61 9.74 8.85
C LEU A 81 4.37 11.02 9.25
N GLN A 82 3.66 11.99 9.84
CA GLN A 82 4.26 13.22 10.38
C GLN A 82 5.25 12.91 11.51
N SER A 83 4.90 12.01 12.43
CA SER A 83 5.78 11.66 13.54
C SER A 83 7.06 10.95 13.07
N ILE A 84 6.98 10.13 12.02
CA ILE A 84 8.15 9.54 11.37
C ILE A 84 9.02 10.62 10.74
N ARG A 85 8.43 11.54 9.97
CA ARG A 85 9.14 12.67 9.36
C ARG A 85 9.87 13.52 10.40
N GLU A 86 9.18 13.94 11.45
CA GLU A 86 9.77 14.73 12.54
C GLU A 86 10.93 14.01 13.23
N THR A 87 10.80 12.69 13.42
CA THR A 87 11.87 11.87 14.01
C THR A 87 13.08 11.79 13.08
N CYS A 88 12.85 11.59 11.78
CA CYS A 88 13.90 11.61 10.77
C CYS A 88 14.65 12.95 10.76
N ASP A 89 13.92 14.07 10.84
CA ASP A 89 14.51 15.41 10.87
C ASP A 89 15.39 15.64 12.10
N ARG A 90 14.93 15.24 13.29
CA ARG A 90 15.69 15.38 14.55
C ARG A 90 17.03 14.65 14.51
N HIS A 91 17.07 13.50 13.83
CA HIS A 91 18.25 12.62 13.82
C HIS A 91 19.10 12.75 12.55
N GLY A 92 18.69 13.56 11.56
CA GLY A 92 19.39 13.69 10.28
C GLY A 92 19.29 12.42 9.41
N ILE A 93 18.18 11.70 9.53
CA ILE A 93 17.89 10.45 8.80
C ILE A 93 17.02 10.80 7.60
N LEU A 94 17.27 10.18 6.43
CA LEU A 94 16.46 10.42 5.24
C LEU A 94 15.11 9.68 5.33
N LEU A 95 14.02 10.32 4.91
CA LEU A 95 12.73 9.65 4.71
C LEU A 95 12.54 9.30 3.23
N ILE A 96 12.30 8.02 2.97
CA ILE A 96 11.97 7.49 1.65
C ILE A 96 10.51 7.03 1.67
N CYS A 97 9.65 7.68 0.90
CA CYS A 97 8.29 7.18 0.65
C CYS A 97 8.29 6.34 -0.63
N ASP A 98 7.91 5.08 -0.48
CA ASP A 98 7.62 4.18 -1.59
C ASP A 98 6.18 4.38 -2.05
N GLU A 99 6.05 5.10 -3.16
CA GLU A 99 4.79 5.44 -3.83
C GLU A 99 4.53 4.53 -5.03
N VAL A 100 5.21 3.39 -5.13
CA VAL A 100 5.10 2.51 -6.30
C VAL A 100 3.67 2.00 -6.48
N MET A 101 2.95 1.69 -5.40
CA MET A 101 1.53 1.29 -5.48
C MET A 101 0.55 2.45 -5.25
N ALA A 102 0.86 3.32 -4.31
CA ALA A 102 -0.07 4.33 -3.78
C ALA A 102 0.02 5.70 -4.50
N GLY A 103 1.07 5.91 -5.29
CA GLY A 103 1.24 7.12 -6.09
C GLY A 103 0.42 7.13 -7.38
N PHE A 104 0.55 8.22 -8.12
CA PHE A 104 -0.18 8.53 -9.35
C PHE A 104 -1.69 8.38 -9.18
N GLY A 105 -2.29 9.12 -8.25
CA GLY A 105 -3.74 9.24 -8.14
C GLY A 105 -4.44 8.14 -7.34
N ARG A 106 -3.76 7.03 -7.01
CA ARG A 106 -4.38 5.85 -6.41
C ARG A 106 -5.16 6.14 -5.12
N THR A 107 -4.66 7.05 -4.29
CA THR A 107 -5.29 7.46 -3.03
C THR A 107 -6.16 8.72 -3.14
N GLY A 108 -6.43 9.21 -4.35
CA GLY A 108 -7.14 10.47 -4.59
C GLY A 108 -6.25 11.72 -4.54
N ARG A 109 -4.93 11.54 -4.44
CA ARG A 109 -3.89 12.56 -4.56
C ARG A 109 -2.81 12.10 -5.53
N TRP A 110 -1.98 13.01 -6.04
CA TRP A 110 -0.91 12.63 -6.98
C TRP A 110 0.07 11.66 -6.33
N PHE A 111 0.44 11.89 -5.08
CA PHE A 111 1.19 10.96 -4.25
C PHE A 111 0.47 10.76 -2.92
N ALA A 112 0.52 9.56 -2.35
CA ALA A 112 -0.21 9.26 -1.13
C ALA A 112 0.27 10.08 0.07
N CYS A 113 1.55 10.46 0.13
CA CYS A 113 2.11 11.26 1.23
C CYS A 113 1.47 12.65 1.34
N GLU A 114 0.89 13.17 0.25
CA GLU A 114 0.13 14.42 0.22
C GLU A 114 -1.15 14.37 1.08
N ASN A 115 -1.70 13.18 1.37
CA ASN A 115 -2.87 13.06 2.25
C ASN A 115 -2.55 13.44 3.71
N TRP A 116 -1.26 13.47 4.07
CA TRP A 116 -0.79 13.80 5.42
C TRP A 116 0.16 15.00 5.45
N ASP A 117 0.26 15.75 4.34
CA ASP A 117 1.14 16.90 4.20
C ASP A 117 2.62 16.60 4.52
N VAL A 118 3.09 15.39 4.21
CA VAL A 118 4.48 14.98 4.43
C VAL A 118 5.27 15.01 3.13
N VAL A 119 6.41 15.70 3.17
CA VAL A 119 7.39 15.73 2.08
C VAL A 119 8.58 14.82 2.45
N PRO A 120 8.79 13.71 1.72
CA PRO A 120 9.96 12.85 1.92
C PRO A 120 11.21 13.44 1.25
N ASP A 121 12.38 12.91 1.63
CA ASP A 121 13.64 13.23 0.97
C ASP A 121 13.78 12.51 -0.38
N ILE A 122 13.19 11.32 -0.49
CA ILE A 122 13.21 10.49 -1.69
C ILE A 122 11.82 9.89 -1.92
N LEU A 123 11.36 9.93 -3.18
CA LEU A 123 10.16 9.26 -3.66
C LEU A 123 10.55 8.15 -4.64
N THR A 124 10.13 6.92 -4.38
CA THR A 124 10.23 5.84 -5.37
C THR A 124 8.89 5.65 -6.07
N MET A 125 8.93 5.44 -7.39
CA MET A 125 7.74 5.37 -8.23
C MET A 125 7.92 4.37 -9.37
N ALA A 126 6.83 3.70 -9.74
CA ALA A 126 6.70 2.87 -10.92
C ALA A 126 5.20 2.70 -11.22
N LYS A 127 4.74 1.53 -11.70
CA LYS A 127 3.32 1.16 -11.91
C LYS A 127 2.48 2.28 -12.55
N GLY A 128 1.81 3.09 -11.73
CA GLY A 128 0.95 4.20 -12.15
C GLY A 128 1.68 5.31 -12.92
N ILE A 129 3.02 5.40 -12.84
CA ILE A 129 3.84 6.40 -13.55
C ILE A 129 3.54 6.49 -15.05
N ASN A 130 3.16 5.38 -15.65
CA ASN A 130 2.70 5.32 -17.03
C ASN A 130 1.61 4.27 -17.22
N SER A 131 0.80 4.03 -16.18
CA SER A 131 -0.31 3.08 -16.19
C SER A 131 0.05 1.65 -16.64
N GLY A 132 1.31 1.23 -16.48
CA GLY A 132 1.79 -0.10 -16.86
C GLY A 132 2.03 -0.32 -18.37
N TYR A 133 1.99 0.73 -19.19
CA TYR A 133 2.17 0.61 -20.65
C TYR A 133 3.57 0.16 -21.06
N VAL A 134 4.60 0.66 -20.36
CA VAL A 134 6.02 0.34 -20.62
C VAL A 134 6.74 0.17 -19.29
N PRO A 135 7.67 -0.77 -19.10
CA PRO A 135 8.44 -0.86 -17.86
C PRO A 135 9.19 0.45 -17.57
N LEU A 136 8.80 1.14 -16.50
CA LEU A 136 9.45 2.34 -16.01
C LEU A 136 9.39 2.36 -14.48
N GLY A 137 10.54 2.63 -13.87
CA GLY A 137 10.64 3.05 -12.48
C GLY A 137 11.47 4.32 -12.41
N ALA A 138 11.16 5.18 -11.47
CA ALA A 138 11.93 6.39 -11.19
C ALA A 138 12.10 6.58 -9.69
N MET A 139 13.14 7.33 -9.35
CA MET A 139 13.40 7.80 -8.00
C MET A 139 13.64 9.30 -8.12
N THR A 140 12.84 10.07 -7.39
CA THR A 140 13.01 11.52 -7.29
C THR A 140 13.65 11.82 -5.94
N VAL A 141 14.59 12.75 -5.92
CA VAL A 141 15.26 13.19 -4.70
C VAL A 141 14.93 14.66 -4.44
N SER A 142 14.97 15.07 -3.18
CA SER A 142 14.82 16.47 -2.78
C SER A 142 15.93 17.34 -3.37
N GLU A 143 15.67 18.64 -3.49
CA GLU A 143 16.64 19.63 -4.00
C GLU A 143 17.97 19.59 -3.23
N PRO A 144 18.02 19.53 -1.88
CA PRO A 144 19.29 19.41 -1.16
C PRO A 144 20.11 18.17 -1.52
N ILE A 145 19.46 17.02 -1.75
CA ILE A 145 20.14 15.80 -2.20
C ILE A 145 20.64 15.97 -3.64
N GLY A 146 19.81 16.56 -4.51
CA GLY A 146 20.17 16.85 -5.90
C GLY A 146 21.39 17.76 -6.00
N GLU A 147 21.42 18.84 -5.22
CA GLU A 147 22.57 19.76 -5.14
C GLU A 147 23.82 19.04 -4.63
N TRP A 148 23.70 18.24 -3.58
CA TRP A 148 24.81 17.46 -3.04
C TRP A 148 25.35 16.44 -4.06
N LEU A 149 24.50 15.87 -4.90
CA LEU A 149 24.87 14.94 -5.97
C LEU A 149 25.46 15.61 -7.21
N GLY A 150 25.22 16.91 -7.42
CA GLY A 150 25.51 17.60 -8.69
C GLY A 150 26.98 17.56 -9.13
N ASP A 151 27.91 17.46 -8.19
CA ASP A 151 29.35 17.35 -8.45
C ASP A 151 29.92 15.94 -8.24
N LYS A 152 29.07 14.95 -7.94
CA LYS A 152 29.48 13.59 -7.57
C LYS A 152 29.28 12.62 -8.72
N LEU A 153 30.31 11.81 -8.95
CA LEU A 153 30.18 10.65 -9.83
C LEU A 153 29.40 9.56 -9.10
N LEU A 154 28.15 9.32 -9.54
CA LEU A 154 27.43 8.10 -9.20
C LEU A 154 27.91 6.97 -10.12
N ALA A 155 28.82 6.15 -9.61
CA ALA A 155 29.37 4.99 -10.32
C ALA A 155 28.34 3.85 -10.38
N GLY A 156 27.24 4.05 -11.11
CA GLY A 156 26.18 3.08 -11.31
C GLY A 156 25.13 3.59 -12.30
N GLY A 157 24.66 2.69 -13.17
CA GLY A 157 23.63 3.02 -14.15
C GLY A 157 23.06 1.75 -14.78
N LEU A 158 21.76 1.78 -15.08
CA LEU A 158 21.11 0.73 -15.85
C LEU A 158 21.25 1.03 -17.35
N THR A 159 21.45 0.01 -18.18
CA THR A 159 21.52 0.17 -19.65
C THR A 159 20.31 0.89 -20.22
N TYR A 160 19.12 0.69 -19.63
CA TYR A 160 17.87 1.32 -20.04
C TYR A 160 17.46 2.52 -19.17
N SER A 161 18.39 3.07 -18.38
CA SER A 161 18.13 4.31 -17.63
C SER A 161 17.78 5.43 -18.61
N GLY A 162 16.66 6.11 -18.39
CA GLY A 162 16.17 7.17 -19.28
C GLY A 162 15.68 6.66 -20.65
N HIS A 163 15.21 5.41 -20.74
CA HIS A 163 14.71 4.84 -22.00
C HIS A 163 13.63 5.74 -22.65
N PRO A 164 13.86 6.33 -23.84
CA PRO A 164 13.01 7.38 -24.39
C PRO A 164 11.53 6.99 -24.55
N LEU A 165 11.23 5.76 -24.98
CA LEU A 165 9.86 5.27 -25.11
C LEU A 165 9.14 5.19 -23.76
N ALA A 166 9.85 4.76 -22.71
CA ALA A 166 9.28 4.62 -21.38
C ALA A 166 9.00 6.02 -20.81
N CYS A 167 9.95 6.96 -20.94
CA CYS A 167 9.75 8.35 -20.55
C CYS A 167 8.61 9.02 -21.34
N ALA A 168 8.52 8.81 -22.65
CA ALA A 168 7.44 9.36 -23.47
C ALA A 168 6.05 8.84 -23.02
N SER A 169 5.94 7.54 -22.70
CA SER A 169 4.69 6.98 -22.16
C SER A 169 4.30 7.58 -20.82
N ALA A 170 5.26 7.94 -19.97
CA ALA A 170 4.99 8.58 -18.68
C ALA A 170 4.49 10.01 -18.86
N VAL A 171 5.11 10.80 -19.76
CA VAL A 171 4.64 12.15 -20.11
C VAL A 171 3.20 12.09 -20.62
N ALA A 172 2.91 11.21 -21.58
CA ALA A 172 1.57 11.05 -22.13
C ALA A 172 0.56 10.60 -21.08
N SER A 173 0.93 9.69 -20.17
CA SER A 173 0.05 9.26 -19.07
C SER A 173 -0.25 10.41 -18.11
N ILE A 174 0.74 11.24 -17.77
CA ILE A 174 0.54 12.39 -16.86
C ILE A 174 -0.34 13.46 -17.53
N GLU A 175 -0.17 13.70 -18.83
CA GLU A 175 -1.02 14.59 -19.61
C GLU A 175 -2.47 14.10 -19.62
N ALA A 176 -2.70 12.82 -19.94
CA ALA A 176 -4.03 12.21 -19.91
C ALA A 176 -4.67 12.31 -18.51
N PHE A 177 -3.90 12.06 -17.44
CA PHE A 177 -4.40 12.18 -16.07
C PHE A 177 -4.93 13.59 -15.75
N ARG A 178 -4.25 14.63 -16.27
CA ARG A 178 -4.65 16.03 -16.09
C ARG A 178 -5.83 16.42 -16.96
N GLU A 179 -5.84 15.98 -18.22
CA GLU A 179 -6.88 16.31 -19.20
C GLU A 179 -8.22 15.65 -18.86
N GLU A 180 -8.17 14.40 -18.39
CA GLU A 180 -9.35 13.58 -18.09
C GLU A 180 -9.78 13.66 -16.61
N GLY A 181 -9.04 14.38 -15.76
CA GLY A 181 -9.36 14.52 -14.33
C GLY A 181 -9.30 13.20 -13.55
N ILE A 182 -8.29 12.37 -13.84
CA ILE A 182 -8.20 11.00 -13.31
C ILE A 182 -7.98 10.97 -11.80
N VAL A 183 -7.18 11.90 -11.26
CA VAL A 183 -6.91 11.98 -9.80
C VAL A 183 -8.17 12.43 -9.07
N GLU A 184 -8.90 13.38 -9.64
CA GLU A 184 -10.17 13.89 -9.15
C GLU A 184 -11.24 12.79 -9.17
N ASN A 185 -11.34 12.01 -10.25
CA ASN A 185 -12.23 10.84 -10.29
C ASN A 185 -11.86 9.83 -9.21
N ALA A 186 -10.57 9.51 -9.02
CA ALA A 186 -10.15 8.59 -7.96
C ALA A 186 -10.53 9.09 -6.56
N ALA A 187 -10.50 10.40 -6.31
CA ALA A 187 -10.97 10.99 -5.06
C ALA A 187 -12.50 10.90 -4.92
N GLU A 188 -13.25 11.22 -5.96
CA GLU A 188 -14.73 11.16 -5.97
C GLU A 188 -15.23 9.72 -5.77
N GLN A 189 -14.73 8.79 -6.58
CA GLN A 189 -15.09 7.38 -6.47
C GLN A 189 -14.61 6.77 -5.15
N GLY A 190 -13.47 7.21 -4.64
CA GLY A 190 -12.98 6.79 -3.34
C GLY A 190 -13.87 7.24 -2.17
N ALA A 191 -14.42 8.45 -2.23
CA ALA A 191 -15.38 8.93 -1.23
C ALA A 191 -16.66 8.08 -1.21
N TYR A 192 -17.10 7.60 -2.38
CA TYR A 192 -18.20 6.65 -2.45
C TYR A 192 -17.84 5.29 -1.87
N LEU A 193 -16.69 4.71 -2.23
CA LEU A 193 -16.24 3.43 -1.68
C LEU A 193 -16.07 3.47 -0.16
N ALA A 194 -15.67 4.62 0.40
CA ALA A 194 -15.59 4.84 1.84
C ALA A 194 -16.94 4.69 2.56
N THR A 195 -18.05 4.79 1.84
CA THR A 195 -19.40 4.54 2.36
C THR A 195 -19.90 3.15 1.98
N ALA A 196 -19.77 2.78 0.71
CA ALA A 196 -20.36 1.55 0.16
C ALA A 196 -19.68 0.27 0.67
N LEU A 197 -18.36 0.26 0.87
CA LEU A 197 -17.64 -0.93 1.33
C LEU A 197 -17.95 -1.29 2.79
N PRO A 198 -18.02 -0.33 3.75
CA PRO A 198 -18.52 -0.62 5.09
C PRO A 198 -19.97 -1.14 5.11
N GLU A 199 -20.86 -0.59 4.29
CA GLU A 199 -22.25 -1.06 4.18
C GLU A 199 -22.34 -2.50 3.65
N LEU A 200 -21.56 -2.81 2.62
CA LEU A 200 -21.41 -4.16 2.08
C LEU A 200 -20.85 -5.11 3.14
N ALA A 201 -19.75 -4.73 3.80
CA ALA A 201 -19.16 -5.53 4.87
C ALA A 201 -20.14 -5.83 6.00
N ALA A 202 -21.02 -4.89 6.38
CA ALA A 202 -22.01 -5.12 7.44
C ALA A 202 -22.93 -6.32 7.16
N LYS A 203 -23.18 -6.66 5.89
CA LYS A 203 -24.01 -7.81 5.48
C LYS A 203 -23.28 -9.16 5.58
N HIS A 204 -21.94 -9.16 5.59
CA HIS A 204 -21.12 -10.37 5.42
C HIS A 204 -20.33 -10.70 6.69
N PRO A 205 -20.74 -11.67 7.52
CA PRO A 205 -20.04 -12.02 8.77
C PRO A 205 -18.56 -12.38 8.57
N SER A 206 -18.17 -12.84 7.38
CA SER A 206 -16.77 -13.12 7.05
C SER A 206 -15.90 -11.88 6.86
N VAL A 207 -16.46 -10.67 6.70
CA VAL A 207 -15.66 -9.43 6.60
C VAL A 207 -15.42 -8.87 7.99
N GLY A 208 -14.16 -8.84 8.41
CA GLY A 208 -13.73 -8.38 9.73
C GLY A 208 -13.27 -6.92 9.76
N ASP A 209 -12.70 -6.44 8.66
CA ASP A 209 -12.20 -5.07 8.53
C ASP A 209 -12.33 -4.58 7.08
N VAL A 210 -12.59 -3.28 6.94
CA VAL A 210 -12.60 -2.57 5.66
C VAL A 210 -11.76 -1.32 5.82
N ARG A 211 -10.71 -1.20 5.00
CA ARG A 211 -9.75 -0.10 5.12
C ARG A 211 -9.21 0.31 3.76
N GLY A 212 -8.91 1.59 3.63
CA GLY A 212 -8.45 2.16 2.37
C GLY A 212 -8.73 3.65 2.26
N LEU A 213 -8.33 4.20 1.13
CA LEU A 213 -8.61 5.57 0.70
C LEU A 213 -8.43 5.69 -0.82
N GLY A 214 -9.08 6.67 -1.44
CA GLY A 214 -9.14 6.77 -2.90
C GLY A 214 -9.69 5.49 -3.51
N LEU A 215 -9.03 4.94 -4.53
CA LEU A 215 -9.38 3.67 -5.15
C LEU A 215 -8.43 2.54 -4.68
N PHE A 216 -8.05 2.54 -3.41
CA PHE A 216 -7.13 1.55 -2.83
C PHE A 216 -7.70 0.97 -1.54
N TRP A 217 -8.44 -0.14 -1.65
CA TRP A 217 -9.21 -0.72 -0.54
C TRP A 217 -8.91 -2.19 -0.33
N GLY A 218 -8.87 -2.60 0.94
CA GLY A 218 -8.76 -3.99 1.37
C GLY A 218 -9.96 -4.38 2.23
N LEU A 219 -10.56 -5.54 1.90
CA LEU A 219 -11.56 -6.21 2.72
C LEU A 219 -10.89 -7.42 3.35
N GLU A 220 -10.74 -7.39 4.66
CA GLU A 220 -10.10 -8.48 5.38
C GLU A 220 -11.11 -9.52 5.83
N LEU A 221 -10.86 -10.76 5.43
CA LEU A 221 -11.70 -11.89 5.72
C LEU A 221 -11.27 -12.59 7.02
N VAL A 222 -12.25 -12.85 7.88
CA VAL A 222 -12.11 -13.51 9.18
C VAL A 222 -13.13 -14.62 9.31
N LYS A 223 -12.83 -15.62 10.15
CA LYS A 223 -13.83 -16.58 10.60
C LYS A 223 -14.72 -15.98 11.68
N ASN A 224 -14.17 -15.15 12.55
CA ASN A 224 -14.93 -14.54 13.64
C ASN A 224 -14.48 -13.10 13.84
N ARG A 225 -15.45 -12.18 13.88
CA ARG A 225 -15.20 -10.73 14.00
C ARG A 225 -14.68 -10.31 15.36
N GLU A 226 -15.05 -11.01 16.42
CA GLU A 226 -14.63 -10.69 17.79
C GLU A 226 -13.19 -11.13 18.04
N THR A 227 -12.86 -12.37 17.70
CA THR A 227 -11.50 -12.92 17.87
C THR A 227 -10.53 -12.44 16.80
N LYS A 228 -11.06 -11.93 15.68
CA LYS A 228 -10.32 -11.57 14.47
C LYS A 228 -9.55 -12.76 13.88
N GLU A 229 -9.98 -14.00 14.14
CA GLU A 229 -9.34 -15.19 13.55
C GLU A 229 -9.40 -15.09 12.03
N MET A 230 -8.25 -15.11 11.35
CA MET A 230 -8.19 -14.99 9.89
C MET A 230 -8.93 -16.15 9.21
N LEU A 231 -9.63 -15.86 8.10
CA LEU A 231 -10.33 -16.87 7.31
C LEU A 231 -9.39 -18.00 6.86
N VAL A 232 -8.19 -17.59 6.42
CA VAL A 232 -7.08 -18.48 6.06
C VAL A 232 -5.82 -18.05 6.83
N PRO A 233 -4.92 -18.98 7.18
CA PRO A 233 -3.67 -18.63 7.84
C PRO A 233 -2.82 -17.64 7.05
N PHE A 234 -1.95 -16.91 7.75
CA PHE A 234 -0.93 -16.09 7.10
C PHE A 234 -0.06 -16.96 6.18
N ASN A 235 0.21 -16.50 4.96
CA ASN A 235 0.93 -17.26 3.95
C ASN A 235 0.30 -18.60 3.54
N ALA A 236 -1.03 -18.72 3.67
CA ALA A 236 -1.76 -19.90 3.22
C ALA A 236 -1.51 -20.20 1.73
N SER A 237 -1.35 -21.48 1.43
CA SER A 237 -1.23 -22.03 0.08
C SER A 237 -1.93 -23.39 -0.02
N GLY A 238 -2.20 -23.86 -1.24
CA GLY A 238 -2.89 -25.12 -1.47
C GLY A 238 -4.26 -25.17 -0.79
N GLU A 239 -4.55 -26.25 -0.07
CA GLU A 239 -5.83 -26.47 0.61
C GLU A 239 -6.13 -25.42 1.68
N ALA A 240 -5.10 -24.91 2.38
CA ALA A 240 -5.29 -23.87 3.39
C ALA A 240 -5.80 -22.54 2.81
N ALA A 241 -5.58 -22.29 1.51
CA ALA A 241 -6.08 -21.12 0.80
C ALA A 241 -7.44 -21.36 0.12
N ALA A 242 -8.01 -22.56 0.23
CA ALA A 242 -9.23 -22.95 -0.49
C ALA A 242 -10.42 -22.02 -0.27
N PRO A 243 -10.72 -21.50 0.95
CA PRO A 243 -11.84 -20.57 1.15
C PRO A 243 -11.75 -19.32 0.26
N VAL A 244 -10.58 -18.67 0.24
CA VAL A 244 -10.36 -17.46 -0.56
C VAL A 244 -10.24 -17.78 -2.04
N ALA A 245 -9.63 -18.92 -2.40
CA ALA A 245 -9.57 -19.37 -3.79
C ALA A 245 -10.96 -19.68 -4.37
N ARG A 246 -11.88 -20.25 -3.57
CA ARG A 246 -13.29 -20.47 -3.96
C ARG A 246 -13.99 -19.14 -4.22
N LEU A 247 -13.83 -18.16 -3.33
CA LEU A 247 -14.38 -16.81 -3.50
C LEU A 247 -13.85 -16.14 -4.77
N ALA A 248 -12.53 -16.14 -4.98
CA ALA A 248 -11.90 -15.53 -6.15
C ALA A 248 -12.35 -16.20 -7.45
N LYS A 249 -12.50 -17.53 -7.45
CA LYS A 249 -13.05 -18.27 -8.60
C LYS A 249 -14.51 -17.92 -8.85
N ALA A 250 -15.34 -17.84 -7.80
CA ALA A 250 -16.75 -17.47 -7.95
C ALA A 250 -16.92 -16.04 -8.51
N ALA A 251 -16.06 -15.10 -8.09
CA ALA A 251 -15.99 -13.76 -8.66
C ALA A 251 -15.64 -13.80 -10.16
N LEU A 252 -14.59 -14.54 -10.52
CA LEU A 252 -14.15 -14.66 -11.92
C LEU A 252 -15.20 -15.31 -12.81
N ASP A 253 -15.89 -16.35 -12.33
CA ASP A 253 -16.98 -17.03 -13.04
C ASP A 253 -18.17 -16.07 -13.30
N LYS A 254 -18.30 -14.99 -12.52
CA LYS A 254 -19.29 -13.91 -12.69
C LYS A 254 -18.74 -12.68 -13.42
N GLY A 255 -17.50 -12.71 -13.89
CA GLY A 255 -16.87 -11.62 -14.63
C GLY A 255 -16.12 -10.59 -13.79
N LEU A 256 -16.03 -10.78 -12.46
CA LEU A 256 -15.28 -9.89 -11.57
C LEU A 256 -13.89 -10.48 -11.26
N TYR A 257 -12.84 -9.80 -11.73
CA TYR A 257 -11.48 -10.15 -11.35
C TYR A 257 -11.13 -9.52 -9.99
N LEU A 258 -10.85 -10.37 -9.00
CA LEU A 258 -10.38 -9.96 -7.68
C LEU A 258 -8.91 -10.33 -7.50
N MET A 259 -8.10 -9.37 -7.08
CA MET A 259 -6.79 -9.69 -6.49
C MET A 259 -7.02 -10.04 -5.02
N THR A 260 -6.60 -11.24 -4.63
CA THR A 260 -6.61 -11.68 -3.23
C THR A 260 -5.19 -11.90 -2.74
N HIS A 261 -4.88 -11.39 -1.55
CA HIS A 261 -3.61 -11.68 -0.88
C HIS A 261 -3.91 -12.28 0.50
N TRP A 262 -3.67 -13.58 0.62
CA TRP A 262 -4.06 -14.38 1.79
C TRP A 262 -5.54 -14.20 2.14
N ASN A 263 -5.87 -13.56 3.25
CA ASN A 263 -7.24 -13.31 3.68
C ASN A 263 -7.78 -11.93 3.27
N VAL A 264 -7.06 -11.15 2.44
CA VAL A 264 -7.51 -9.82 2.03
C VAL A 264 -7.96 -9.84 0.56
N VAL A 265 -9.19 -9.39 0.32
CA VAL A 265 -9.70 -9.06 -1.03
C VAL A 265 -9.36 -7.60 -1.32
N MET A 266 -8.67 -7.33 -2.42
CA MET A 266 -8.26 -5.98 -2.80
C MET A 266 -9.20 -5.40 -3.86
N VAL A 267 -9.79 -4.25 -3.56
CA VAL A 267 -10.62 -3.46 -4.48
C VAL A 267 -9.77 -2.28 -4.99
N CYS A 268 -9.12 -2.52 -6.12
CA CYS A 268 -8.14 -1.61 -6.73
C CYS A 268 -8.41 -1.41 -8.23
N PRO A 269 -9.58 -0.88 -8.63
CA PRO A 269 -9.95 -0.74 -10.03
C PRO A 269 -9.04 0.25 -10.79
N PRO A 270 -9.09 0.29 -12.14
CA PRO A 270 -8.53 1.40 -12.90
C PRO A 270 -9.04 2.75 -12.39
N LEU A 271 -8.22 3.79 -12.44
CA LEU A 271 -8.61 5.11 -11.91
C LEU A 271 -9.65 5.83 -12.78
N SER A 272 -9.85 5.37 -14.01
CA SER A 272 -10.89 5.81 -14.94
C SER A 272 -12.24 5.12 -14.70
N ILE A 273 -12.38 4.29 -13.66
CA ILE A 273 -13.62 3.55 -13.40
C ILE A 273 -14.80 4.51 -13.16
N THR A 274 -15.95 4.15 -13.72
CA THR A 274 -17.22 4.89 -13.57
C THR A 274 -17.99 4.46 -12.31
N ARG A 275 -18.99 5.24 -11.90
CA ARG A 275 -19.90 4.86 -10.80
C ARG A 275 -20.65 3.58 -11.14
N GLU A 276 -21.11 3.46 -12.38
CA GLU A 276 -21.90 2.33 -12.85
C GLU A 276 -21.10 1.02 -12.82
N GLU A 277 -19.85 1.04 -13.29
CA GLU A 277 -18.95 -0.13 -13.23
C GLU A 277 -18.59 -0.50 -11.78
N LEU A 278 -18.43 0.51 -10.91
CA LEU A 278 -18.24 0.27 -9.48
C LEU A 278 -19.45 -0.40 -8.85
N ASP A 279 -20.66 0.07 -9.16
CA ASP A 279 -21.90 -0.50 -8.63
C ASP A 279 -22.09 -1.95 -9.11
N GLU A 280 -21.80 -2.25 -10.37
CA GLU A 280 -21.82 -3.62 -10.92
C GLU A 280 -20.79 -4.53 -10.21
N GLY A 281 -19.57 -4.02 -10.01
CA GLY A 281 -18.51 -4.74 -9.31
C GLY A 281 -18.86 -5.01 -7.85
N LEU A 282 -19.43 -4.02 -7.15
CA LEU A 282 -19.86 -4.15 -5.76
C LEU A 282 -21.04 -5.11 -5.61
N ALA A 283 -22.02 -5.09 -6.52
CA ALA A 283 -23.12 -6.05 -6.52
C ALA A 283 -22.60 -7.48 -6.69
N THR A 284 -21.65 -7.69 -7.61
CA THR A 284 -21.02 -9.00 -7.79
C THR A 284 -20.20 -9.40 -6.55
N LEU A 285 -19.50 -8.45 -5.93
CA LEU A 285 -18.73 -8.68 -4.71
C LEU A 285 -19.63 -9.10 -3.53
N ASP A 286 -20.78 -8.44 -3.35
CA ASP A 286 -21.82 -8.78 -2.36
C ASP A 286 -22.23 -10.26 -2.51
N GLU A 287 -22.54 -10.68 -3.74
CA GLU A 287 -22.96 -12.06 -4.00
C GLU A 287 -21.87 -13.10 -3.69
N VAL A 288 -20.61 -12.82 -4.02
CA VAL A 288 -19.52 -13.82 -3.87
C VAL A 288 -18.91 -13.85 -2.47
N LEU A 289 -19.06 -12.79 -1.67
CA LEU A 289 -18.69 -12.81 -0.25
C LEU A 289 -19.50 -13.84 0.55
N ALA A 290 -20.70 -14.21 0.10
CA ALA A 290 -21.46 -15.32 0.67
C ALA A 290 -20.68 -16.64 0.69
N VAL A 291 -19.74 -16.85 -0.24
CA VAL A 291 -18.84 -18.02 -0.25
C VAL A 291 -17.88 -18.02 0.94
N ALA A 292 -17.38 -16.85 1.33
CA ALA A 292 -16.53 -16.70 2.51
C ALA A 292 -17.36 -16.79 3.80
N ASP A 293 -18.62 -16.34 3.78
CA ASP A 293 -19.54 -16.42 4.93
C ASP A 293 -19.82 -17.87 5.36
N GLU A 294 -19.75 -18.85 4.45
CA GLU A 294 -19.84 -20.29 4.77
C GLU A 294 -18.82 -20.74 5.83
N TYR A 295 -17.73 -19.99 5.99
CA TYR A 295 -16.63 -20.29 6.91
C TYR A 295 -16.62 -19.40 8.16
N ALA A 296 -17.54 -18.44 8.26
CA ALA A 296 -17.68 -17.58 9.42
C ALA A 296 -18.44 -18.29 10.57
N VAL A 297 -18.08 -17.98 11.81
CA VAL A 297 -18.57 -18.62 13.05
C VAL A 297 -18.95 -17.59 14.09
#